data_AF-A0A7S1XZE8-F1
#
_entry.id   AF-A0A7S1XZE8-F1
#
_cell.length_a   1.000
_cell.length_b   1.000
_cell.length_c   1.000
_cell.angle_alpha   90.00
_cell.angle_beta   90.00
_cell.angle_gamma   90.00
#
_symmetry.space_group_name_H-M   'P 1'
#
loop_
_entity.id
_entity.type
_entity.pdbx_description
1 polymer ?
#
loop_
_entity_poly.entity_id
_entity_poly.type
_entity_poly.pdbx_seq_one_letter_code
_entity_poly.pdbx_strand_id
1 'polypeptide(L)'
;SAIKDSSWSLTLTVGLVAMSYGGSWVLIVGILADRYGRAHFGKDYGLMAMGPAISGLIFNASSASLYQSHTESGASCVGEVCYGMSFLVTALAAFVGCLVLSAMSYGHCASAN
;
A
#
# COMPACT_ATOMS: atom_id res chain seq x y z
N SER A 1 -15.97 -17.35 -17.72
CA SER A 1 -17.04 -17.22 -16.69
C SER A 1 -17.17 -15.76 -16.33
N ALA A 2 -18.33 -15.18 -16.59
CA ALA A 2 -18.58 -13.74 -16.53
C ALA A 2 -18.44 -13.18 -15.11
N ILE A 3 -17.53 -12.22 -14.95
CA ILE A 3 -17.39 -11.39 -13.75
C ILE A 3 -18.61 -10.48 -13.69
N LYS A 4 -19.67 -10.94 -13.03
CA LYS A 4 -20.78 -10.10 -12.56
C LYS A 4 -20.41 -9.57 -11.17
N ASP A 5 -19.26 -8.91 -11.06
CA ASP A 5 -18.91 -8.21 -9.83
C ASP A 5 -19.82 -7.00 -9.70
N SER A 6 -20.48 -6.92 -8.56
CA SER A 6 -21.37 -5.82 -8.20
C SER A 6 -20.59 -4.50 -8.29
N SER A 7 -20.97 -3.62 -9.23
CA SER A 7 -20.36 -2.28 -9.43
C SER A 7 -20.21 -1.50 -8.11
N TRP A 8 -21.11 -1.76 -7.15
CA TRP A 8 -21.08 -1.20 -5.81
C TRP A 8 -19.86 -1.63 -4.99
N SER A 9 -19.45 -2.91 -5.06
CA SER A 9 -18.31 -3.45 -4.30
C SER A 9 -16.99 -2.79 -4.73
N LEU A 10 -16.79 -2.64 -6.05
CA LEU A 10 -15.61 -1.95 -6.60
C LEU A 10 -15.57 -0.49 -6.17
N THR A 11 -16.71 0.21 -6.27
CA THR A 11 -16.80 1.62 -5.89
C THR A 11 -16.49 1.84 -4.41
N LEU A 12 -17.03 0.98 -3.53
CA LEU A 12 -16.73 1.02 -2.09
C LEU A 12 -15.24 0.79 -1.80
N THR A 13 -14.65 -0.21 -2.45
CA THR A 13 -13.23 -0.55 -2.24
C THR A 13 -12.33 0.60 -2.69
N VAL A 14 -12.58 1.17 -3.88
CA VAL A 14 -11.83 2.32 -4.41
C VAL A 14 -12.01 3.54 -3.52
N GLY A 15 -13.23 3.81 -3.04
CA GLY A 15 -13.51 4.92 -2.14
C GLY A 15 -12.76 4.82 -0.81
N LEU A 16 -12.75 3.64 -0.19
CA LEU A 16 -12.01 3.39 1.04
C LEU A 16 -10.50 3.57 0.83
N VAL A 17 -9.95 3.02 -0.24
CA VAL A 17 -8.53 3.17 -0.58
C VAL A 17 -8.16 4.64 -0.78
N ALA A 18 -8.99 5.40 -1.52
CA ALA A 18 -8.76 6.81 -1.75
C ALA A 18 -8.79 7.62 -0.45
N MET A 19 -9.74 7.34 0.45
CA MET A 19 -9.86 8.01 1.74
C MET A 19 -8.64 7.71 2.64
N SER A 20 -8.22 6.44 2.71
CA SER A 20 -7.03 6.04 3.47
C SER A 20 -5.75 6.67 2.90
N TYR A 21 -5.59 6.65 1.58
CA TYR A 21 -4.44 7.25 0.92
C TYR A 21 -4.36 8.76 1.19
N GLY A 22 -5.47 9.49 1.01
CA GLY A 22 -5.54 10.92 1.29
C GLY A 22 -5.22 11.26 2.75
N GLY A 23 -5.80 10.51 3.69
CA GLY A 23 -5.53 10.69 5.12
C GLY A 23 -4.06 10.46 5.47
N SER A 24 -3.46 9.37 4.96
CA SER A 24 -2.05 9.06 5.19
C SER A 24 -1.12 10.15 4.64
N TRP A 25 -1.43 10.69 3.47
CA TRP A 25 -0.63 11.74 2.83
C TRP A 25 -0.61 13.04 3.65
N VAL A 26 -1.79 13.49 4.11
CA VAL A 26 -1.92 14.71 4.91
C VAL A 26 -1.17 14.58 6.24
N LEU A 27 -1.32 13.44 6.92
CA LEU A 27 -0.63 13.18 8.18
C LEU A 27 0.89 13.26 8.01
N ILE A 28 1.42 12.63 6.96
CA ILE A 28 2.87 12.58 6.77
C ILE A 28 3.43 13.97 6.44
N VAL A 29 2.75 14.76 5.60
CA VAL A 29 3.14 16.16 5.33
C VAL A 29 3.12 16.99 6.61
N GLY A 30 2.09 16.82 7.45
CA GLY A 30 1.99 17.50 8.75
C GLY A 30 3.15 17.15 9.68
N ILE A 31 3.47 15.86 9.82
CA ILE A 31 4.58 15.38 10.66
C ILE A 31 5.92 15.90 10.13
N LEU A 32 6.15 15.88 8.82
CA LEU A 32 7.40 16.41 8.25
C LEU A 32 7.53 17.91 8.49
N ALA A 33 6.44 18.67 8.35
CA ALA A 33 6.42 20.10 8.60
C ALA A 33 6.75 20.44 10.07
N ASP A 34 6.23 19.64 11.00
CA ASP A 34 6.44 19.81 12.44
C ASP A 34 7.83 19.36 12.89
N ARG A 35 8.35 18.24 12.36
CA ARG A 35 9.64 17.67 12.77
C ARG A 35 10.87 18.30 12.13
N TYR A 36 10.83 18.61 10.84
CA TYR A 36 12.02 19.00 10.08
C TYR A 36 12.04 20.49 9.69
N GLY A 37 10.94 21.22 9.94
CA GLY A 37 10.82 22.63 9.60
C GLY A 37 10.99 22.91 8.10
N ARG A 38 11.02 24.18 7.70
CA ARG A 38 11.00 24.58 6.27
C ARG A 38 12.34 24.42 5.54
N ALA A 39 13.45 24.26 6.26
CA ALA A 39 14.79 24.32 5.67
C ALA A 39 15.20 23.03 4.92
N HIS A 40 14.73 21.86 5.37
CA HIS A 40 15.06 20.56 4.77
C HIS A 40 13.84 19.78 4.26
N PHE A 41 12.64 20.35 4.37
CA PHE A 41 11.38 19.73 3.99
C PHE A 41 11.41 19.11 2.59
N GLY A 42 11.96 19.82 1.59
CA GLY A 42 11.98 19.33 0.21
C GLY A 42 12.79 18.05 0.02
N LYS A 43 13.88 17.86 0.76
CA LYS A 43 14.72 16.66 0.68
C LYS A 43 14.02 15.46 1.32
N ASP A 44 13.46 15.65 2.51
CA ASP A 44 12.82 14.58 3.27
C ASP A 44 11.48 14.17 2.64
N TYR A 45 10.73 15.15 2.13
CA TYR A 45 9.52 14.91 1.33
C TYR A 45 9.86 14.20 0.01
N GLY A 46 10.96 14.56 -0.65
CA GLY A 46 11.42 13.87 -1.85
C GLY A 46 11.74 12.40 -1.60
N LEU A 47 12.41 12.08 -0.49
CA LEU A 47 12.68 10.70 -0.10
C LEU A 47 11.39 9.92 0.22
N MET A 48 10.45 10.56 0.92
CA MET A 48 9.15 9.97 1.20
C MET A 48 8.35 9.69 -0.08
N ALA A 49 8.37 10.61 -1.05
CA ALA A 49 7.69 10.46 -2.33
C ALA A 49 8.27 9.32 -3.19
N MET A 50 9.51 8.87 -2.94
CA MET A 50 10.08 7.68 -3.57
C MET A 50 9.46 6.38 -3.04
N GLY A 51 8.90 6.39 -1.82
CA GLY A 51 8.28 5.21 -1.21
C GLY A 51 7.21 4.55 -2.10
N PRO A 52 6.18 5.29 -2.55
CA PRO A 52 5.17 4.78 -3.48
C PRO A 52 5.74 4.26 -4.81
N ALA A 53 6.80 4.89 -5.33
CA ALA A 53 7.43 4.45 -6.58
C ALA A 53 8.15 3.11 -6.40
N ILE A 54 8.93 2.98 -5.32
CA ILE A 54 9.64 1.74 -4.98
C ILE A 54 8.66 0.60 -4.71
N SER A 55 7.62 0.86 -3.90
CA SER A 55 6.60 -0.16 -3.62
C SER A 55 5.85 -0.56 -4.90
N GLY A 56 5.46 0.40 -5.73
CA GLY A 56 4.80 0.16 -7.01
C GLY A 56 5.63 -0.76 -7.93
N LEU A 57 6.95 -0.56 -7.99
CA LEU A 57 7.85 -1.44 -8.75
C LEU A 57 7.93 -2.86 -8.17
N ILE A 58 8.07 -2.98 -6.83
CA ILE A 58 8.14 -4.29 -6.17
C ILE A 58 6.86 -5.08 -6.36
N PHE A 59 5.70 -4.45 -6.14
CA PHE A 59 4.41 -5.12 -6.28
C PHE A 59 4.09 -5.46 -7.73
N ASN A 60 4.45 -4.61 -8.71
CA ASN A 60 4.32 -4.94 -10.13
C ASN A 60 5.23 -6.11 -10.55
N ALA A 61 6.49 -6.12 -10.11
CA ALA A 61 7.39 -7.22 -10.42
C ALA A 61 6.90 -8.54 -9.80
N SER A 62 6.41 -8.47 -8.55
CA SER A 62 5.85 -9.62 -7.84
C SER A 62 4.60 -10.15 -8.53
N SER A 63 3.65 -9.29 -8.90
CA SER A 63 2.44 -9.71 -9.61
C SER A 63 2.75 -10.26 -11.01
N ALA A 64 3.73 -9.69 -11.72
CA ALA A 64 4.19 -10.21 -13.00
C ALA A 64 4.83 -11.61 -12.87
N SER A 65 5.66 -11.83 -11.85
CA SER A 65 6.28 -13.14 -11.60
C SER A 65 5.25 -14.21 -11.23
N LEU A 66 4.25 -13.87 -10.41
CA LEU A 66 3.13 -14.74 -10.07
C LEU A 66 2.29 -15.08 -11.31
N TYR A 67 2.08 -14.10 -12.18
CA TYR A 67 1.39 -14.32 -13.45
C TYR A 67 2.14 -15.31 -14.35
N GLN A 68 3.47 -15.16 -14.47
CA GLN A 68 4.33 -16.04 -15.25
C GLN A 68 4.34 -17.48 -14.71
N SER A 69 4.45 -17.67 -13.39
CA SER A 69 4.43 -19.02 -12.79
C SER A 69 3.12 -19.78 -13.01
N HIS A 70 2.00 -19.06 -13.21
CA HIS A 70 0.69 -19.67 -13.47
C HIS A 70 0.36 -19.79 -14.96
N THR A 71 1.15 -19.19 -15.85
CA THR A 71 0.96 -19.26 -17.32
C THR A 71 1.89 -20.26 -18.02
N GLU A 72 2.82 -20.90 -17.30
CA GLU A 72 3.76 -21.90 -17.84
C GLU A 72 3.05 -23.10 -18.51
N SER A 73 1.77 -23.34 -18.20
CA SER A 73 0.91 -24.36 -18.83
C SER A 73 0.20 -23.89 -20.12
N GLY A 74 0.54 -22.74 -20.69
CA GLY A 74 0.03 -22.28 -22.00
C GLY A 74 -1.37 -21.67 -22.01
N ALA A 75 -2.00 -21.48 -20.84
CA ALA A 75 -3.30 -20.82 -20.71
C ALA A 75 -3.15 -19.48 -19.98
N SER A 76 -3.58 -18.38 -20.60
CA SER A 76 -3.60 -17.05 -19.97
C SER A 76 -4.31 -17.12 -18.61
N CYS A 77 -3.61 -16.78 -17.53
CA CYS A 77 -4.17 -16.82 -16.17
C CYS A 77 -5.13 -15.63 -16.01
N VAL A 78 -6.42 -15.88 -16.21
CA VAL A 78 -7.46 -14.85 -16.13
C VAL A 78 -8.48 -15.27 -15.08
N GLY A 79 -8.57 -14.53 -13.98
CA GLY A 79 -9.60 -14.75 -12.96
C GLY A 79 -9.13 -14.50 -11.53
N GLU A 80 -10.08 -14.67 -10.61
CA GLU A 80 -9.95 -14.45 -9.16
C GLU A 80 -8.80 -15.24 -8.53
N VAL A 81 -8.49 -16.42 -9.05
CA VAL A 81 -7.41 -17.29 -8.53
C VAL A 81 -6.02 -16.67 -8.74
N CYS A 82 -5.80 -15.96 -9.86
CA CYS A 82 -4.49 -15.33 -10.12
C CYS A 82 -4.31 -14.03 -9.33
N TYR A 83 -5.40 -13.25 -9.15
CA TYR A 83 -5.35 -11.98 -8.43
C TYR A 83 -5.48 -12.15 -6.91
N GLY A 84 -6.11 -13.23 -6.43
CA GLY A 84 -6.30 -13.50 -5.01
C GLY A 84 -5.00 -13.54 -4.22
N MET A 85 -3.94 -14.13 -4.78
CA MET A 85 -2.62 -14.15 -4.15
C MET A 85 -2.01 -12.75 -4.03
N SER A 86 -2.18 -11.91 -5.06
CA SER A 86 -1.72 -10.51 -5.01
C SER A 86 -2.46 -9.70 -3.94
N PHE A 87 -3.77 -9.90 -3.81
CA PHE A 87 -4.56 -9.28 -2.74
C PHE A 87 -4.14 -9.76 -1.35
N LEU A 88 -3.83 -11.05 -1.19
CA LEU A 88 -3.38 -11.62 0.09
C LEU A 88 -2.01 -11.07 0.50
N VAL A 89 -1.06 -10.98 -0.43
CA VAL A 89 0.26 -10.36 -0.17
C VAL A 89 0.09 -8.90 0.22
N THR A 90 -0.79 -8.16 -0.47
CA THR A 90 -1.09 -6.76 -0.15
C THR A 90 -1.73 -6.63 1.24
N ALA A 91 -2.64 -7.52 1.61
CA ALA A 91 -3.28 -7.55 2.92
C ALA A 91 -2.26 -7.83 4.05
N LEU A 92 -1.33 -8.77 3.84
CA LEU A 92 -0.25 -9.05 4.79
C LEU A 92 0.67 -7.83 4.95
N ALA A 93 1.05 -7.19 3.85
CA ALA A 93 1.87 -5.98 3.90
C ALA A 93 1.17 -4.84 4.68
N ALA A 94 -0.13 -4.65 4.45
CA ALA A 94 -0.93 -3.68 5.20
C ALA A 94 -1.01 -4.02 6.69
N PHE A 95 -1.21 -5.29 7.04
CA PHE A 95 -1.26 -5.73 8.43
C PHE A 95 0.07 -5.50 9.17
N VAL A 96 1.20 -5.85 8.53
CA VAL A 96 2.53 -5.57 9.07
C VAL A 96 2.75 -4.06 9.23
N GLY A 97 2.34 -3.26 8.25
CA GLY A 97 2.40 -1.79 8.34
C GLY A 97 1.63 -1.24 9.53
N CYS A 98 0.40 -1.70 9.75
CA CYS A 98 -0.39 -1.34 10.92
C CYS A 98 0.32 -1.70 12.22
N LEU A 99 0.86 -2.93 12.35
CA LEU A 99 1.59 -3.35 13.55
C LEU A 99 2.81 -2.48 13.84
N VAL A 100 3.61 -2.16 12.82
CA VAL A 100 4.79 -1.30 12.97
C VAL A 100 4.38 0.10 13.43
N LEU A 101 3.35 0.69 12.82
CA LEU A 101 2.85 2.01 13.20
C LEU A 101 2.28 2.02 14.63
N SER A 102 1.53 0.99 15.02
CA SER A 102 1.05 0.83 16.38
C SER A 102 2.22 0.71 17.37
N ALA A 103 3.22 -0.12 17.08
CA ALA A 103 4.40 -0.28 17.92
C ALA A 103 5.17 1.04 18.10
N MET A 104 5.34 1.82 17.02
CA MET A 104 5.97 3.15 17.09
C MET A 104 5.15 4.14 17.92
N SER A 105 3.83 4.05 17.86
CA SER A 105 2.92 4.90 18.65
C SER A 105 2.99 4.54 20.14
N TYR A 106 3.00 3.25 20.47
CA TYR A 106 3.21 2.79 21.85
C TYR A 106 4.60 3.18 22.38
N GLY A 107 5.64 3.12 21.56
CA GLY A 107 7.00 3.54 21.93
C GLY A 107 7.11 5.04 22.28
N HIS A 108 6.40 5.91 21.56
CA HIS A 108 6.35 7.34 21.89
C HIS A 108 5.56 7.60 23.18
N CYS A 109 4.49 6.85 23.46
CA CYS A 109 3.79 6.93 24.74
C CYS A 109 4.65 6.41 25.92
N ALA A 110 5.45 5.36 25.71
CA ALA A 110 6.29 4.78 26.76
C ALA A 110 7.49 5.67 27.14
N SER A 111 7.97 6.53 26.24
CA SER A 111 9.07 7.48 26.52
C SER A 111 8.61 8.79 27.18
N ALA A 112 7.29 9.01 27.32
CA ALA A 112 6.71 10.23 27.89
C ALA A 112 6.28 10.09 29.37
N ASN A 113 6.63 8.97 30.02
CA ASN A 113 6.44 8.72 31.46
C ASN A 113 7.77 8.36 32.11
#